data_AF-A0A8S1IUE5-F1
#
_entry.id   AF-A0A8S1IUE5-F1
#
_cell.length_a   1.000
_cell.length_b   1.000
_cell.length_c   1.000
_cell.angle_alpha   90.00
_cell.angle_beta   90.00
_cell.angle_gamma   90.00
#
_symmetry.space_group_name_H-M   'P 1'
#
loop_
_entity.id
_entity.type
_entity.pdbx_description
1 polymer ?
#
loop_
_entity_poly.entity_id
_entity_poly.type
_entity_poly.pdbx_seq_one_letter_code
_entity_poly.pdbx_strand_id
1 'polypeptide(L)'
;MEPAESSNQRGEKRPLEDEVEIDALQRRCQDMLRKAEELTTSIEADLASIAAASARLSEPPGRQGSGRAEQLACLEAQLRRVLQEKADLEEWATSRCREAEGRARAAEVARARADKAQMESWAELRCQDAERQARLAELRAEAEKTEAEAKAARRCRELEEEARGAKARLEAKEKDTSPPSYWSKQQCSKERPVIYVELYRQQGTGANADQAGTHHDESIAVMMEAGVSHEDASAALKEFDGNIAEALAFHVESLANGGAGAAAEISQRAGAESARELELVLERFDAGHGPPSRASVVCVQRVQNQRLWEKYCARSSEIREAAGDGGVNERPLFHGSDMASLETITRDGFDIRVANLNGAMGAGAYFSESSSYSHIYSMKRPRGPGAPLGGGRFTFMMFPRPNTPRPTGLRQHGGRGRFRATAPLPQRMGPPRMPAIVLPRGPPAGPSARPPAVPALPGLGPGVQVPGNAGGRVVAMLLCRVALGRSARGQLGLRKPPEGFDSVTDATRNHSMYAIFDNAQAYPEYVIYYQA
;
A
#
# COMPACT_ATOMS: atom_id res chain seq x y z
N MET A 1 19.55 11.55 -26.27
CA MET A 1 18.77 12.00 -27.43
C MET A 1 17.75 12.98 -26.88
N GLU A 2 17.99 14.28 -27.09
CA GLU A 2 17.06 15.33 -26.67
C GLU A 2 15.71 15.17 -27.38
N PRO A 3 14.59 15.52 -26.73
CA PRO A 3 13.30 15.51 -27.39
C PRO A 3 13.27 16.66 -28.39
N ALA A 4 13.03 16.34 -29.66
CA ALA A 4 12.85 17.33 -30.70
C ALA A 4 11.69 18.26 -30.32
N GLU A 5 11.99 19.53 -30.07
CA GLU A 5 11.02 20.61 -30.01
C GLU A 5 10.29 20.67 -31.36
N SER A 6 9.12 20.02 -31.46
CA SER A 6 8.26 20.19 -32.62
C SER A 6 7.60 21.55 -32.50
N SER A 7 8.11 22.48 -33.30
CA SER A 7 7.56 23.79 -33.59
C SER A 7 6.03 23.79 -33.57
N ASN A 8 5.47 24.58 -32.66
CA ASN A 8 4.07 24.97 -32.64
C ASN A 8 3.80 25.92 -33.81
N GLN A 9 3.94 25.44 -35.05
CA GLN A 9 3.41 26.12 -36.21
C GLN A 9 1.91 25.87 -36.20
N ARG A 10 1.20 26.83 -35.58
CA ARG A 10 -0.22 27.06 -35.81
C ARG A 10 -0.38 27.25 -37.32
N GLY A 11 -0.66 26.15 -38.02
CA GLY A 11 -0.73 26.12 -39.48
C GLY A 11 -1.83 27.05 -39.94
N GLU A 12 -1.45 28.23 -40.44
CA GLU A 12 -2.27 28.94 -41.40
C GLU A 12 -2.50 27.98 -42.56
N LYS A 13 -3.62 27.25 -42.52
CA LYS A 13 -4.05 26.37 -43.60
C LYS A 13 -4.32 27.28 -44.80
N ARG A 14 -3.33 27.42 -45.68
CA ARG A 14 -3.52 28.02 -47.00
C ARG A 14 -4.70 27.29 -47.65
N PRO A 15 -5.71 28.02 -48.15
CA PRO A 15 -6.85 27.38 -48.81
C PRO A 15 -6.32 26.55 -49.96
N LEU A 16 -6.84 25.33 -50.09
CA LEU A 16 -6.54 24.48 -51.24
C LEU A 16 -6.97 25.22 -52.51
N GLU A 17 -6.26 25.04 -53.62
CA GLU A 17 -6.55 25.74 -54.89
C GLU A 17 -8.04 25.57 -55.29
N ASP A 18 -8.63 24.43 -54.96
CA ASP A 18 -10.05 24.12 -55.15
C ASP A 18 -11.01 25.02 -54.34
N GLU A 19 -10.66 25.43 -53.11
CA GLU A 19 -11.51 26.31 -52.27
C GLU A 19 -11.60 27.72 -52.87
N VAL A 20 -10.49 28.21 -53.45
CA VAL A 20 -10.45 29.51 -54.13
C VAL A 20 -11.29 29.49 -55.40
N GLU A 21 -11.26 28.39 -56.15
CA GLU A 21 -12.10 28.21 -57.33
C GLU A 21 -13.60 28.10 -56.99
N ILE A 22 -13.94 27.41 -55.91
CA ILE A 22 -15.32 27.29 -55.40
C ILE A 22 -15.85 28.68 -55.01
N ASP A 23 -15.08 29.45 -54.25
CA ASP A 23 -15.45 30.81 -53.84
C ASP A 23 -15.63 31.73 -55.05
N ALA A 24 -14.73 31.64 -56.03
CA ALA A 24 -14.82 32.42 -57.25
C ALA A 24 -16.06 32.05 -58.08
N LEU A 25 -16.45 30.77 -58.10
CA LEU A 25 -17.65 30.30 -58.78
C LEU A 25 -18.92 30.76 -58.07
N GLN A 26 -18.95 30.71 -56.73
CA GLN A 26 -20.08 31.19 -55.93
C GLN A 26 -20.33 32.69 -56.12
N ARG A 27 -19.28 33.52 -56.11
CA ARG A 27 -19.39 34.97 -56.37
C ARG A 27 -19.97 35.25 -57.76
N ARG A 28 -19.50 34.54 -58.80
CA ARG A 28 -20.04 34.67 -60.16
C ARG A 28 -21.52 34.28 -60.22
N CYS A 29 -21.95 33.26 -59.48
CA CYS A 29 -23.36 32.87 -59.42
C CYS A 29 -24.21 33.97 -58.78
N GLN A 30 -23.75 34.57 -57.68
CA GLN A 30 -24.44 35.68 -57.01
C GLN A 30 -24.58 36.90 -57.93
N ASP A 31 -23.52 37.23 -58.67
CA ASP A 31 -23.55 38.33 -59.64
C ASP A 31 -24.58 38.11 -60.75
N MET A 32 -24.70 36.88 -61.25
CA MET A 32 -25.64 36.54 -62.31
C MET A 32 -27.10 36.49 -61.83
N LEU A 33 -27.34 36.05 -60.59
CA LEU A 33 -28.66 36.15 -59.96
C LEU A 33 -29.08 37.61 -59.77
N ARG A 34 -28.17 38.46 -59.29
CA ARG A 34 -28.42 39.91 -59.19
C ARG A 34 -28.75 40.53 -60.54
N LYS A 35 -28.05 40.13 -61.61
CA LYS A 35 -28.37 40.57 -62.98
C LYS A 35 -29.78 40.12 -63.40
N ALA A 36 -30.20 38.90 -63.04
CA ALA A 36 -31.56 38.42 -63.32
C ALA A 36 -32.63 39.21 -62.53
N GLU A 37 -32.34 39.63 -61.30
CA GLU A 37 -33.20 40.53 -60.52
C GLU A 37 -33.32 41.90 -61.17
N GLU A 38 -32.22 42.49 -61.66
CA GLU A 38 -32.24 43.74 -62.43
C GLU A 38 -33.12 43.62 -63.68
N LEU A 39 -33.02 42.51 -64.43
CA LEU A 39 -33.89 42.26 -65.58
C LEU A 39 -35.37 42.14 -65.20
N THR A 40 -35.66 41.66 -63.99
CA THR A 40 -37.05 41.60 -63.47
C THR A 40 -37.64 43.00 -63.38
N THR A 41 -36.88 43.97 -62.87
CA THR A 41 -37.32 45.37 -62.81
C THR A 41 -37.49 45.99 -64.21
N SER A 42 -36.64 45.60 -65.18
CA SER A 42 -36.79 46.01 -66.59
C SER A 42 -38.05 45.42 -67.23
N ILE A 43 -38.37 44.15 -66.94
CA ILE A 43 -39.58 43.48 -67.41
C ILE A 43 -40.84 44.17 -66.89
N GLU A 44 -40.87 44.56 -65.61
CA GLU A 44 -42.00 45.30 -65.03
C GLU A 44 -42.22 46.65 -65.73
N ALA A 45 -41.13 47.36 -66.06
CA ALA A 45 -41.20 48.63 -66.80
C ALA A 45 -41.68 48.45 -68.25
N ASP A 46 -41.21 47.39 -68.93
CA ASP A 46 -41.65 47.06 -70.29
C ASP A 46 -43.14 46.66 -70.31
N LEU A 47 -43.61 45.87 -69.33
CA LEU A 47 -45.01 45.51 -69.16
C LEU A 47 -45.91 46.75 -68.93
N ALA A 48 -45.46 47.69 -68.10
CA ALA A 48 -46.17 48.96 -67.90
C ALA A 48 -46.25 49.79 -69.19
N SER A 49 -45.17 49.81 -69.98
CA SER A 49 -45.10 50.48 -71.28
C SER A 49 -46.03 49.85 -72.31
N ILE A 50 -46.08 48.52 -72.37
CA ILE A 50 -47.00 47.74 -73.21
C ILE A 50 -48.45 48.00 -72.82
N ALA A 51 -48.77 48.02 -71.53
CA ALA A 51 -50.11 48.32 -71.03
C ALA A 51 -50.56 49.74 -71.43
N ALA A 52 -49.66 50.73 -71.30
CA ALA A 52 -49.91 52.10 -71.73
C ALA A 52 -50.09 52.23 -73.26
N ALA A 53 -49.29 51.53 -74.05
CA ALA A 53 -49.41 51.50 -75.52
C ALA A 53 -50.72 50.83 -75.97
N SER A 54 -51.11 49.73 -75.33
CA SER A 54 -52.36 49.01 -75.58
C SER A 54 -53.59 49.88 -75.27
N ALA A 55 -53.56 50.63 -74.17
CA ALA A 55 -54.64 51.57 -73.84
C ALA A 55 -54.83 52.66 -74.92
N ARG A 56 -53.74 53.19 -75.49
CA ARG A 56 -53.79 54.20 -76.58
C ARG A 56 -54.32 53.64 -77.91
N LEU A 57 -54.30 52.33 -78.10
CA LEU A 57 -54.90 51.67 -79.27
C LEU A 57 -56.43 51.51 -79.15
N SER A 58 -56.97 51.60 -77.93
CA SER A 58 -58.42 51.50 -77.67
C SER A 58 -59.22 52.80 -77.88
N GLU A 59 -58.54 53.92 -78.15
CA GLU A 59 -59.14 55.22 -78.46
C GLU A 59 -59.67 55.30 -79.93
N PRO A 60 -60.72 56.12 -80.22
CA PRO A 60 -61.34 56.17 -81.55
C PRO A 60 -60.36 56.57 -82.68
N PRO A 61 -60.48 55.98 -83.89
CA PRO A 61 -59.42 56.00 -84.89
C PRO A 61 -59.24 57.38 -85.55
N GLY A 62 -58.11 58.04 -85.27
CA GLY A 62 -57.48 59.00 -86.18
C GLY A 62 -56.57 58.30 -87.21
N ARG A 63 -56.13 59.00 -88.26
CA ARG A 63 -55.27 58.50 -89.37
C ARG A 63 -53.92 57.84 -88.97
N GLN A 64 -53.63 57.62 -87.69
CA GLN A 64 -52.34 57.14 -87.15
C GLN A 64 -52.37 55.72 -86.53
N GLY A 65 -53.40 54.91 -86.80
CA GLY A 65 -53.55 53.56 -86.19
C GLY A 65 -52.43 52.55 -86.51
N SER A 66 -51.85 52.60 -87.72
CA SER A 66 -50.78 51.67 -88.16
C SER A 66 -49.51 51.78 -87.30
N GLY A 67 -49.04 53.01 -87.06
CA GLY A 67 -47.80 53.23 -86.31
C GLY A 67 -47.90 52.86 -84.82
N ARG A 68 -49.10 52.93 -84.22
CA ARG A 68 -49.33 52.52 -82.83
C ARG A 68 -49.27 50.99 -82.67
N ALA A 69 -49.75 50.24 -83.66
CA ALA A 69 -49.70 48.77 -83.64
C ALA A 69 -48.26 48.24 -83.84
N GLU A 70 -47.49 48.87 -84.73
CA GLU A 70 -46.07 48.56 -84.93
C GLU A 70 -45.24 48.83 -83.66
N GLN A 71 -45.54 49.92 -82.94
CA GLN A 71 -44.91 50.23 -81.65
C GLN A 71 -45.21 49.17 -80.58
N LEU A 72 -46.46 48.70 -80.48
CA LEU A 72 -46.83 47.63 -79.55
C LEU A 72 -46.11 46.31 -79.87
N ALA A 73 -46.08 45.92 -81.15
CA ALA A 73 -45.39 44.71 -81.58
C ALA A 73 -43.87 44.76 -81.30
N CYS A 74 -43.25 45.95 -81.43
CA CYS A 74 -41.86 46.17 -81.09
C CYS A 74 -41.59 45.99 -79.59
N LEU A 75 -42.45 46.54 -78.73
CA LEU A 75 -42.35 46.39 -77.28
C LEU A 75 -42.57 44.94 -76.82
N GLU A 76 -43.53 44.23 -77.41
CA GLU A 76 -43.75 42.81 -77.14
C GLU A 76 -42.55 41.93 -77.54
N ALA A 77 -41.91 42.25 -78.66
CA ALA A 77 -40.69 41.56 -79.10
C ALA A 77 -39.51 41.85 -78.15
N GLN A 78 -39.38 43.08 -77.67
CA GLN A 78 -38.38 43.45 -76.67
C GLN A 78 -38.59 42.68 -75.36
N LEU A 79 -39.82 42.66 -74.84
CA LEU A 79 -40.15 41.94 -73.61
C LEU A 79 -39.83 40.43 -73.72
N ARG A 80 -40.16 39.79 -74.86
CA ARG A 80 -39.81 38.38 -75.09
C ARG A 80 -38.30 38.13 -75.05
N ARG A 81 -37.50 39.06 -75.57
CA ARG A 81 -36.04 38.95 -75.54
C ARG A 81 -35.50 39.05 -74.11
N VAL A 82 -36.01 39.99 -73.32
CA VAL A 82 -35.58 40.18 -71.92
C VAL A 82 -36.00 39.00 -71.04
N LEU A 83 -37.21 38.46 -71.26
CA LEU A 83 -37.67 37.24 -70.58
C LEU A 83 -36.79 36.03 -70.87
N GLN A 84 -36.37 35.85 -72.13
CA GLN A 84 -35.45 34.77 -72.49
C GLN A 84 -34.07 34.96 -71.84
N GLU A 85 -33.50 36.18 -71.89
CA GLU A 85 -32.22 36.47 -71.24
C GLU A 85 -32.27 36.19 -69.74
N LYS A 86 -33.36 36.57 -69.06
CA LYS A 86 -33.55 36.26 -67.64
C LYS A 86 -33.60 34.75 -67.38
N ALA A 87 -34.35 33.99 -68.19
CA ALA A 87 -34.46 32.54 -68.03
C ALA A 87 -33.10 31.84 -68.22
N ASP A 88 -32.32 32.23 -69.23
CA ASP A 88 -30.99 31.67 -69.50
C ASP A 88 -30.01 31.95 -68.34
N LEU A 89 -30.09 33.16 -67.76
CA LEU A 89 -29.28 33.54 -66.59
C LEU A 89 -29.65 32.75 -65.33
N GLU A 90 -30.94 32.57 -65.06
CA GLU A 90 -31.43 31.81 -63.90
C GLU A 90 -31.08 30.31 -64.02
N GLU A 91 -31.23 29.73 -65.21
CA GLU A 91 -30.84 28.34 -65.47
C GLU A 91 -29.33 28.14 -65.29
N TRP A 92 -28.52 29.04 -65.88
CA TRP A 92 -27.07 29.00 -65.75
C TRP A 92 -26.63 29.13 -64.29
N ALA A 93 -27.17 30.11 -63.56
CA ALA A 93 -26.81 30.35 -62.16
C ALA A 93 -27.19 29.17 -61.28
N THR A 94 -28.40 28.61 -61.46
CA THR A 94 -28.86 27.43 -60.70
C THR A 94 -27.97 26.21 -60.96
N SER A 95 -27.59 25.97 -62.21
CA SER A 95 -26.71 24.85 -62.56
C SER A 95 -25.31 25.01 -61.94
N ARG A 96 -24.72 26.21 -61.99
CA ARG A 96 -23.38 26.47 -61.46
C ARG A 96 -23.33 26.52 -59.93
N CYS A 97 -24.40 26.99 -59.26
CA CYS A 97 -24.53 26.88 -57.81
C CYS A 97 -24.51 25.43 -57.34
N ARG A 98 -25.28 24.54 -58.00
CA ARG A 98 -25.29 23.11 -57.65
C ARG A 98 -23.93 22.45 -57.84
N GLU A 99 -23.22 22.82 -58.89
CA GLU A 99 -21.85 22.35 -59.14
C GLU A 99 -20.89 22.83 -58.04
N ALA A 100 -20.95 24.11 -57.66
CA ALA A 100 -20.13 24.67 -56.59
C ALA A 100 -20.39 23.98 -55.24
N GLU A 101 -21.67 23.75 -54.89
CA GLU A 101 -22.06 23.02 -53.68
C GLU A 101 -21.57 21.56 -53.69
N GLY A 102 -21.64 20.89 -54.85
CA GLY A 102 -21.13 19.54 -55.02
C GLY A 102 -19.61 19.45 -54.81
N ARG A 103 -18.87 20.40 -55.38
CA ARG A 103 -17.41 20.51 -55.19
C ARG A 103 -17.04 20.83 -53.75
N ALA A 104 -17.77 21.74 -53.09
CA ALA A 104 -17.56 22.07 -51.68
C ALA A 104 -17.74 20.85 -50.76
N ARG A 105 -18.82 20.08 -50.94
CA ARG A 105 -19.06 18.86 -50.17
C ARG A 105 -17.98 17.81 -50.41
N ALA A 106 -17.52 17.65 -51.65
CA ALA A 106 -16.45 16.72 -51.98
C ALA A 106 -15.12 17.11 -51.30
N ALA A 107 -14.77 18.40 -51.31
CA ALA A 107 -13.59 18.93 -50.64
C ALA A 107 -13.64 18.71 -49.12
N GLU A 108 -14.80 18.94 -48.49
CA GLU A 108 -15.00 18.70 -47.05
C GLU A 108 -14.81 17.22 -46.68
N VAL A 109 -15.39 16.30 -47.45
CA VAL A 109 -15.21 14.85 -47.24
C VAL A 109 -13.75 14.43 -47.44
N ALA A 110 -13.06 14.98 -48.43
CA ALA A 110 -11.64 14.72 -48.65
C ALA A 110 -10.78 15.19 -47.46
N ARG A 111 -11.07 16.39 -46.93
CA ARG A 111 -10.39 16.94 -45.75
C ARG A 111 -10.62 16.08 -44.51
N ALA A 112 -11.85 15.65 -44.26
CA ALA A 112 -12.18 14.78 -43.13
C ALA A 112 -11.46 13.43 -43.22
N ARG A 113 -11.33 12.85 -44.43
CA ARG A 113 -10.55 11.62 -44.65
C ARG A 113 -9.07 11.83 -44.40
N ALA A 114 -8.50 12.94 -44.84
CA ALA A 114 -7.09 13.27 -44.61
C ALA A 114 -6.79 13.48 -43.12
N ASP A 115 -7.64 14.24 -42.40
CA ASP A 115 -7.49 14.47 -40.96
C ASP A 115 -7.62 13.14 -40.18
N LYS A 116 -8.53 12.24 -40.58
CA LYS A 116 -8.64 10.89 -40.00
C LYS A 116 -7.39 10.04 -40.24
N ALA A 117 -6.90 9.97 -41.47
CA ALA A 117 -5.70 9.19 -41.81
C ALA A 117 -4.47 9.71 -41.05
N GLN A 118 -4.35 11.04 -40.90
CA GLN A 118 -3.31 11.65 -40.08
C GLN A 118 -3.45 11.22 -38.62
N MET A 119 -4.65 11.32 -38.01
CA MET A 119 -4.87 10.90 -36.63
C MET A 119 -4.55 9.42 -36.38
N GLU A 120 -4.91 8.53 -37.32
CA GLU A 120 -4.59 7.10 -37.25
C GLU A 120 -3.06 6.88 -37.30
N SER A 121 -2.35 7.56 -38.20
CA SER A 121 -0.88 7.50 -38.27
C SER A 121 -0.20 8.00 -36.98
N TRP A 122 -0.69 9.11 -36.40
CA TRP A 122 -0.18 9.62 -35.13
C TRP A 122 -0.47 8.68 -33.95
N ALA A 123 -1.61 7.98 -33.97
CA ALA A 123 -1.94 6.98 -32.95
C ALA A 123 -1.01 5.77 -33.02
N GLU A 124 -0.73 5.29 -34.23
CA GLU A 124 0.22 4.18 -34.46
C GLU A 124 1.63 4.54 -34.02
N LEU A 125 2.13 5.73 -34.37
CA LEU A 125 3.45 6.20 -33.95
C LEU A 125 3.57 6.31 -32.43
N ARG A 126 2.54 6.83 -31.75
CA ARG A 126 2.53 6.90 -30.27
C ARG A 126 2.53 5.52 -29.62
N CYS A 127 1.84 4.54 -30.22
CA CYS A 127 1.86 3.17 -29.73
C CYS A 127 3.28 2.57 -29.84
N GLN A 128 3.93 2.75 -30.98
CA GLN A 128 5.31 2.29 -31.20
C GLN A 128 6.31 2.97 -30.25
N ASP A 129 6.17 4.28 -30.00
CA ASP A 129 7.02 4.99 -29.04
C ASP A 129 6.80 4.51 -27.60
N ALA A 130 5.55 4.25 -27.19
CA ALA A 130 5.26 3.69 -25.87
C ALA A 130 5.86 2.29 -25.70
N GLU A 131 5.75 1.42 -26.71
CA GLU A 131 6.39 0.10 -26.71
C GLU A 131 7.91 0.19 -26.62
N ARG A 132 8.52 1.13 -27.36
CA ARG A 132 9.97 1.37 -27.33
C ARG A 132 10.42 1.85 -25.96
N GLN A 133 9.66 2.75 -25.32
CA GLN A 133 9.95 3.23 -23.97
C GLN A 133 9.84 2.11 -22.93
N ALA A 134 8.82 1.25 -23.04
CA ALA A 134 8.67 0.10 -22.16
C ALA A 134 9.86 -0.87 -22.26
N ARG A 135 10.30 -1.21 -23.48
CA ARG A 135 11.48 -2.06 -23.71
C ARG A 135 12.77 -1.43 -23.15
N LEU A 136 12.94 -0.12 -23.31
CA LEU A 136 14.09 0.59 -22.75
C LEU A 136 14.08 0.61 -21.21
N ALA A 137 12.90 0.70 -20.59
CA ALA A 137 12.77 0.63 -19.14
C ALA A 137 13.12 -0.76 -18.60
N GLU A 138 12.67 -1.82 -19.28
CA GLU A 138 12.99 -3.21 -18.91
C GLU A 138 14.49 -3.49 -18.98
N LEU A 139 15.16 -3.08 -20.07
CA LEU A 139 16.62 -3.21 -20.21
C LEU A 139 17.40 -2.44 -19.14
N ARG A 140 16.90 -1.27 -18.70
CA ARG A 140 17.52 -0.51 -17.61
C ARG A 140 17.39 -1.23 -16.27
N ALA A 141 16.20 -1.74 -15.97
CA ALA A 141 15.97 -2.50 -14.74
C ALA A 141 16.84 -3.77 -14.68
N GLU A 142 17.02 -4.46 -15.81
CA GLU A 142 17.91 -5.61 -15.89
C GLU A 142 19.38 -5.22 -15.69
N ALA A 143 19.83 -4.11 -16.28
CA ALA A 143 21.18 -3.59 -16.04
C ALA A 143 21.42 -3.23 -14.57
N GLU A 144 20.49 -2.52 -13.92
CA GLU A 144 20.56 -2.17 -12.49
C GLU A 144 20.63 -3.42 -11.60
N LYS A 145 19.84 -4.45 -11.93
CA LYS A 145 19.88 -5.73 -11.21
C LYS A 145 21.25 -6.40 -11.34
N THR A 146 21.80 -6.48 -12.55
CA THR A 146 23.14 -7.08 -12.76
C THR A 146 24.24 -6.31 -12.04
N GLU A 147 24.15 -4.98 -11.97
CA GLU A 147 25.11 -4.15 -11.23
C GLU A 147 24.99 -4.39 -9.71
N ALA A 148 23.77 -4.48 -9.19
CA ALA A 148 23.51 -4.80 -7.78
C ALA A 148 24.06 -6.18 -7.41
N GLU A 149 23.83 -7.20 -8.24
CA GLU A 149 24.38 -8.55 -8.07
C GLU A 149 25.92 -8.54 -8.08
N ALA A 150 26.53 -7.81 -9.01
CA ALA A 150 27.98 -7.65 -9.06
C ALA A 150 28.55 -6.93 -7.82
N LYS A 151 27.84 -5.94 -7.30
CA LYS A 151 28.21 -5.24 -6.06
C LYS A 151 28.10 -6.15 -4.84
N ALA A 152 27.03 -6.95 -4.73
CA ALA A 152 26.85 -7.94 -3.68
C ALA A 152 27.97 -9.01 -3.72
N ALA A 153 28.31 -9.51 -4.90
CA ALA A 153 29.40 -10.47 -5.08
C ALA A 153 30.77 -9.91 -4.66
N ARG A 154 31.04 -8.61 -4.93
CA ARG A 154 32.25 -7.93 -4.44
C ARG A 154 32.28 -7.88 -2.90
N ARG A 155 31.18 -7.47 -2.26
CA ARG A 155 31.11 -7.39 -0.80
C ARG A 155 31.26 -8.76 -0.12
N CYS A 156 30.71 -9.81 -0.73
CA CYS A 156 30.87 -11.19 -0.22
C CYS A 156 32.35 -11.60 -0.20
N ARG A 157 33.11 -11.31 -1.28
CA ARG A 157 34.55 -11.61 -1.34
C ARG A 157 35.36 -10.83 -0.29
N GLU A 158 35.05 -9.55 -0.07
CA GLU A 158 35.70 -8.75 0.98
C GLU A 158 35.49 -9.35 2.37
N LEU A 159 34.23 -9.72 2.70
CA LEU A 159 33.91 -10.34 3.99
C LEU A 159 34.60 -11.70 4.18
N GLU A 160 34.74 -12.49 3.11
CA GLU A 160 35.51 -13.75 3.16
C GLU A 160 37.00 -13.51 3.43
N GLU A 161 37.59 -12.46 2.85
CA GLU A 161 38.98 -12.09 3.14
C GLU A 161 39.15 -11.56 4.57
N GLU A 162 38.24 -10.72 5.05
CA GLU A 162 38.21 -10.25 6.44
C GLU A 162 38.09 -11.43 7.42
N ALA A 163 37.20 -12.38 7.16
CA ALA A 163 37.03 -13.57 7.98
C ALA A 163 38.28 -14.46 7.98
N ARG A 164 38.95 -14.61 6.84
CA ARG A 164 40.22 -15.35 6.72
C ARG A 164 41.33 -14.65 7.51
N GLY A 165 41.41 -13.32 7.45
CA GLY A 165 42.33 -12.52 8.23
C GLY A 165 42.08 -12.61 9.74
N ALA A 166 40.81 -12.55 10.16
CA ALA A 166 40.41 -12.71 11.56
C ALA A 166 40.77 -14.10 12.12
N LYS A 167 40.55 -15.15 11.32
CA LYS A 167 40.92 -16.53 11.66
C LYS A 167 42.44 -16.66 11.86
N ALA A 168 43.24 -16.12 10.93
CA ALA A 168 44.70 -16.15 11.05
C ALA A 168 45.22 -15.40 12.29
N ARG A 169 44.58 -14.28 12.68
CA ARG A 169 44.91 -13.55 13.92
C ARG A 169 44.59 -14.34 15.19
N LEU A 170 43.51 -15.12 15.18
CA LEU A 170 43.15 -16.01 16.30
C LEU A 170 44.16 -17.16 16.43
N GLU A 171 44.50 -17.82 15.31
CA GLU A 171 45.50 -18.90 15.29
C GLU A 171 46.90 -18.41 15.72
N ALA A 172 47.26 -17.16 15.40
CA ALA A 172 48.50 -16.54 15.88
C ALA A 172 48.48 -16.27 17.39
N LYS A 173 47.34 -15.84 17.96
CA LYS A 173 47.18 -15.67 19.41
C LYS A 173 47.18 -17.00 20.18
N GLU A 174 46.72 -18.08 19.56
CA GLU A 174 46.67 -19.42 20.15
C GLU A 174 48.08 -20.04 20.30
N LYS A 175 49.06 -19.62 19.48
CA LYS A 175 50.45 -20.07 19.59
C LYS A 175 51.30 -19.34 20.64
N ASP A 176 50.80 -18.25 21.25
CA ASP A 176 51.59 -17.35 22.09
C ASP A 176 51.20 -17.34 23.58
N THR A 177 50.66 -18.42 24.15
CA THR A 177 50.36 -18.44 25.60
C THR A 177 50.68 -19.76 26.30
N SER A 178 51.78 -19.75 27.07
CA SER A 178 51.83 -20.46 28.37
C SER A 178 50.72 -19.91 29.28
N PRO A 179 50.06 -20.73 30.10
CA PRO A 179 48.80 -20.34 30.73
C PRO A 179 49.02 -19.44 31.96
N PRO A 180 48.38 -18.26 32.05
CA PRO A 180 48.26 -17.55 33.31
C PRO A 180 47.27 -18.28 34.22
N SER A 181 47.75 -18.64 35.41
CA SER A 181 47.01 -19.30 36.47
C SER A 181 45.98 -18.38 37.13
N TYR A 182 44.91 -17.97 36.43
CA TYR A 182 43.79 -17.27 37.07
C TYR A 182 42.49 -17.25 36.24
N TRP A 183 42.08 -18.33 35.57
CA TRP A 183 40.73 -18.39 34.96
C TRP A 183 40.06 -19.78 35.00
N SER A 184 40.39 -20.58 36.02
CA SER A 184 39.59 -21.77 36.35
C SER A 184 38.39 -21.35 37.20
N LYS A 185 37.24 -21.18 36.53
CA LYS A 185 35.84 -21.22 37.02
C LYS A 185 34.97 -20.06 36.51
N GLN A 186 34.84 -19.93 35.20
CA GLN A 186 33.62 -19.35 34.63
C GLN A 186 33.13 -20.25 33.51
N GLN A 187 32.15 -21.08 33.86
CA GLN A 187 31.35 -21.81 32.89
C GLN A 187 30.78 -20.80 31.89
N CYS A 188 31.08 -21.04 30.62
CA CYS A 188 30.47 -20.45 29.45
C CYS A 188 28.94 -20.45 29.58
N SER A 189 28.35 -19.32 29.97
CA SER A 189 26.91 -19.07 29.85
C SER A 189 26.58 -18.83 28.37
N LYS A 190 26.30 -19.92 27.64
CA LYS A 190 25.82 -19.88 26.26
C LYS A 190 24.36 -19.39 26.18
N GLU A 191 24.08 -18.12 26.44
CA GLU A 191 22.81 -17.50 26.00
C GLU A 191 23.07 -16.06 25.58
N ARG A 192 22.95 -15.77 24.26
CA ARG A 192 22.91 -14.39 23.78
C ARG A 192 21.57 -13.78 24.26
N PRO A 193 21.56 -12.59 24.87
CA PRO A 193 20.32 -11.99 25.39
C PRO A 193 19.36 -11.64 24.25
N VAL A 194 18.05 -11.69 24.54
CA VAL A 194 17.03 -11.09 23.66
C VAL A 194 17.09 -9.59 23.82
N ILE A 195 17.17 -8.87 22.71
CA ILE A 195 17.17 -7.40 22.69
C ILE A 195 15.79 -6.94 22.24
N TYR A 196 15.21 -5.99 22.98
CA TYR A 196 13.98 -5.31 22.61
C TYR A 196 14.33 -3.90 22.18
N VAL A 197 13.97 -3.55 20.94
CA VAL A 197 14.16 -2.20 20.41
C VAL A 197 12.79 -1.56 20.34
N GLU A 198 12.54 -0.56 21.18
CA GLU A 198 11.28 0.20 21.14
C GLU A 198 11.26 1.08 19.89
N LEU A 199 10.13 1.05 19.18
CA LEU A 199 9.93 1.84 17.98
C LEU A 199 9.19 3.12 18.34
N TYR A 200 9.76 4.26 17.95
CA TYR A 200 9.20 5.58 18.24
C TYR A 200 8.85 6.31 16.95
N ARG A 201 7.83 7.17 17.01
CA ARG A 201 7.62 8.19 15.98
C ARG A 201 8.71 9.23 16.13
N GLN A 202 9.42 9.58 15.04
CA GLN A 202 10.26 10.78 15.06
C GLN A 202 9.38 11.96 15.45
N GLN A 203 9.60 12.54 16.63
CA GLN A 203 9.06 13.86 16.91
C GLN A 203 9.85 14.82 16.02
N GLY A 204 9.14 15.53 15.14
CA GLY A 204 9.75 16.64 14.43
C GLY A 204 10.37 17.57 15.46
N THR A 205 11.66 17.88 15.30
CA THR A 205 12.34 18.95 16.02
C THR A 205 11.60 20.25 15.71
N GLY A 206 10.59 20.56 16.51
CA GLY A 206 9.61 21.58 16.14
C GLY A 206 8.58 21.81 17.22
N ALA A 207 9.02 22.16 18.42
CA ALA A 207 8.27 22.97 19.39
C ALA A 207 9.08 23.16 20.70
N ASN A 208 10.11 24.01 20.66
CA ASN A 208 10.62 24.85 21.77
C ASN A 208 12.06 25.32 21.45
N ALA A 209 12.21 26.09 20.36
CA ALA A 209 13.50 26.65 19.95
C ALA A 209 13.61 28.17 20.19
N ASP A 210 12.83 28.73 21.12
CA ASP A 210 12.77 30.19 21.33
C ASP A 210 13.40 30.67 22.65
N GLN A 211 14.16 29.84 23.39
CA GLN A 211 14.82 30.29 24.63
C GLN A 211 16.30 29.91 24.82
N ALA A 212 17.00 29.31 23.85
CA ALA A 212 18.39 28.85 24.02
C ALA A 212 19.45 29.60 23.18
N GLY A 213 19.19 30.84 22.80
CA GLY A 213 20.03 31.60 21.85
C GLY A 213 21.36 32.18 22.37
N THR A 214 21.74 31.98 23.63
CA THR A 214 22.92 32.66 24.21
C THR A 214 23.94 31.73 24.88
N HIS A 215 23.72 30.41 24.95
CA HIS A 215 24.63 29.46 25.62
C HIS A 215 25.33 28.46 24.67
N HIS A 216 24.99 28.46 23.37
CA HIS A 216 25.59 27.52 22.41
C HIS A 216 27.03 27.89 22.02
N ASP A 217 27.35 29.17 21.82
CA ASP A 217 28.69 29.58 21.37
C ASP A 217 29.78 29.34 22.43
N GLU A 218 29.47 29.57 23.72
CA GLU A 218 30.41 29.26 24.81
C GLU A 218 30.63 27.75 24.94
N SER A 219 29.57 26.94 24.81
CA SER A 219 29.66 25.48 24.90
C SER A 219 30.44 24.87 23.73
N ILE A 220 30.26 25.43 22.52
CA ILE A 220 31.06 25.07 21.34
C ILE A 220 32.53 25.42 21.57
N ALA A 221 32.83 26.59 22.14
CA ALA A 221 34.21 26.98 22.47
C ALA A 221 34.87 26.00 23.45
N VAL A 222 34.15 25.54 24.48
CA VAL A 222 34.67 24.53 25.43
C VAL A 222 34.98 23.20 24.73
N MET A 223 34.12 22.74 23.81
CA MET A 223 34.38 21.52 23.05
C MET A 223 35.53 21.68 22.04
N MET A 224 35.68 22.88 21.46
CA MET A 224 36.81 23.20 20.57
C MET A 224 38.15 23.24 21.33
N GLU A 225 38.17 23.74 22.57
CA GLU A 225 39.35 23.66 23.45
C GLU A 225 39.72 22.20 23.79
N ALA A 226 38.73 21.30 23.84
CA ALA A 226 38.93 19.86 23.99
C ALA A 226 39.32 19.13 22.68
N GLY A 227 39.50 19.87 21.58
CA GLY A 227 39.95 19.34 20.28
C GLY A 227 38.85 18.85 19.34
N VAL A 228 37.57 19.12 19.64
CA VAL A 228 36.43 18.78 18.78
C VAL A 228 36.27 19.82 17.68
N SER A 229 36.00 19.40 16.43
CA SER A 229 35.76 20.36 15.34
C SER A 229 34.50 21.19 15.62
N HIS A 230 34.45 22.43 15.13
CA HIS A 230 33.27 23.29 15.34
C HIS A 230 31.98 22.65 14.82
N GLU A 231 32.05 21.95 13.68
CA GLU A 231 30.92 21.24 13.08
C GLU A 231 30.45 20.08 13.97
N ASP A 232 31.38 19.26 14.47
CA ASP A 232 31.07 18.14 15.36
C ASP A 232 30.57 18.60 16.73
N ALA A 233 31.12 19.69 17.27
CA ALA A 233 30.68 20.29 18.53
C ALA A 233 29.26 20.83 18.41
N SER A 234 28.96 21.53 17.31
CA SER A 234 27.62 22.06 17.05
C SER A 234 26.59 20.94 16.85
N ALA A 235 26.96 19.85 16.17
CA ALA A 235 26.08 18.70 15.95
C ALA A 235 25.81 17.93 17.26
N ALA A 236 26.86 17.62 18.04
CA ALA A 236 26.72 16.87 19.29
C ALA A 236 25.94 17.66 20.36
N LEU A 237 26.19 18.97 20.49
CA LEU A 237 25.45 19.80 21.45
C LEU A 237 23.96 19.94 21.12
N LYS A 238 23.58 19.89 19.83
CA LYS A 238 22.16 19.85 19.42
C LYS A 238 21.48 18.54 19.77
N GLU A 239 22.22 17.42 19.78
CA GLU A 239 21.66 16.10 20.08
C GLU A 239 21.43 15.90 21.59
N PHE A 240 22.24 16.54 22.43
CA PHE A 240 22.18 16.41 23.90
C PHE A 240 21.75 17.69 24.62
N ASP A 241 20.93 18.54 23.99
CA ASP A 241 20.36 19.78 24.56
C ASP A 241 21.41 20.68 25.26
N GLY A 242 22.63 20.76 24.72
CA GLY A 242 23.72 21.58 25.27
C GLY A 242 24.52 20.94 26.41
N ASN A 243 24.31 19.67 26.74
CA ASN A 243 25.10 18.97 27.77
C ASN A 243 26.49 18.59 27.26
N ILE A 244 27.50 19.38 27.65
CA ILE A 244 28.90 19.23 27.21
C ILE A 244 29.49 17.85 27.56
N ALA A 245 29.13 17.28 28.72
CA ALA A 245 29.70 16.00 29.16
C ALA A 245 29.20 14.81 28.33
N GLU A 246 27.91 14.80 28.01
CA GLU A 246 27.30 13.77 27.16
C GLU A 246 27.72 13.95 25.69
N ALA A 247 27.80 15.20 25.21
CA ALA A 247 28.28 15.52 23.87
C ALA A 247 29.75 15.12 23.65
N LEU A 248 30.63 15.33 24.64
CA LEU A 248 32.03 14.88 24.59
C LEU A 248 32.14 13.35 24.61
N ALA A 249 31.36 12.67 25.45
CA ALA A 249 31.35 11.21 25.52
C ALA A 249 30.90 10.60 24.16
N PHE A 250 29.83 11.15 23.58
CA PHE A 250 29.35 10.75 22.26
C PHE A 250 30.39 11.04 21.16
N HIS A 251 31.04 12.21 21.19
CA HIS A 251 32.07 12.53 20.20
C HIS A 251 33.25 11.55 20.25
N VAL A 252 33.75 11.21 21.45
CA VAL A 252 34.86 10.25 21.62
C VAL A 252 34.48 8.86 21.10
N GLU A 253 33.25 8.39 21.32
CA GLU A 253 32.77 7.13 20.75
C GLU A 253 32.57 7.22 19.22
N SER A 254 32.16 8.38 18.70
CA SER A 254 31.92 8.62 17.27
C SER A 254 33.20 8.69 16.43
N LEU A 255 34.35 9.01 17.02
CA LEU A 255 35.65 9.04 16.33
C LEU A 255 36.03 7.67 15.75
N ALA A 256 35.55 6.57 16.34
CA ALA A 256 35.72 5.22 15.79
C ALA A 256 34.87 4.98 14.52
N ASN A 257 33.85 5.80 14.28
CA ASN A 257 32.85 5.65 13.21
C ASN A 257 32.86 6.81 12.19
N GLY A 258 33.93 7.63 12.17
CA GLY A 258 34.08 8.72 11.19
C GLY A 258 33.61 10.12 11.65
N GLY A 259 33.42 10.33 12.96
CA GLY A 259 33.10 11.63 13.55
C GLY A 259 31.63 11.80 13.97
N ALA A 260 31.31 12.90 14.66
CA ALA A 260 29.98 13.11 15.24
C ALA A 260 28.94 13.43 14.16
N GLY A 261 29.33 14.13 13.08
CA GLY A 261 28.47 14.34 11.92
C GLY A 261 28.00 13.05 11.24
N ALA A 262 28.91 12.07 11.06
CA ALA A 262 28.57 10.77 10.47
C ALA A 262 27.70 9.92 11.41
N ALA A 263 27.98 9.94 12.73
CA ALA A 263 27.18 9.25 13.73
C ALA A 263 25.75 9.85 13.84
N ALA A 264 25.61 11.16 13.76
CA ALA A 264 24.32 11.85 13.76
C ALA A 264 23.49 11.50 12.50
N GLU A 265 24.11 11.43 11.31
CA GLU A 265 23.41 10.95 10.11
C GLU A 265 22.95 9.49 10.22
N ILE A 266 23.79 8.60 10.78
CA ILE A 266 23.43 7.20 11.01
C ILE A 266 22.27 7.09 12.00
N SER A 267 22.31 7.87 13.09
CA SER A 267 21.24 7.97 14.09
C SER A 267 19.93 8.47 13.48
N GLN A 268 19.99 9.54 12.67
CA GLN A 268 18.82 10.06 11.95
C GLN A 268 18.22 9.06 10.98
N ARG A 269 19.05 8.34 10.21
CA ARG A 269 18.59 7.29 9.29
C ARG A 269 17.97 6.12 10.04
N ALA A 270 18.60 5.65 11.11
CA ALA A 270 18.07 4.59 11.97
C ALA A 270 16.74 5.00 12.63
N GLY A 271 16.61 6.27 13.05
CA GLY A 271 15.37 6.83 13.57
C GLY A 271 14.26 6.91 12.51
N ALA A 272 14.59 7.31 11.27
CA ALA A 272 13.65 7.34 10.16
C ALA A 272 13.19 5.93 9.76
N GLU A 273 14.08 4.93 9.77
CA GLU A 273 13.74 3.53 9.53
C GLU A 273 12.82 2.98 10.64
N SER A 274 13.15 3.25 11.91
CA SER A 274 12.33 2.83 13.06
C SER A 274 10.93 3.46 13.02
N ALA A 275 10.81 4.70 12.56
CA ALA A 275 9.52 5.38 12.41
C ALA A 275 8.67 4.77 11.28
N ARG A 276 9.30 4.41 10.14
CA ARG A 276 8.62 3.71 9.04
C ARG A 276 8.18 2.30 9.45
N GLU A 277 9.03 1.59 10.18
CA GLU A 277 8.74 0.26 10.73
C GLU A 277 7.54 0.32 11.67
N LEU A 278 7.51 1.32 12.58
CA LEU A 278 6.36 1.56 13.46
C LEU A 278 5.08 1.79 12.67
N GLU A 279 5.11 2.64 11.63
CA GLU A 279 3.93 2.96 10.83
C GLU A 279 3.36 1.72 10.13
N LEU A 280 4.20 0.85 9.57
CA LEU A 280 3.77 -0.41 8.98
C LEU A 280 3.11 -1.35 10.00
N VAL A 281 3.67 -1.44 11.22
CA VAL A 281 3.08 -2.27 12.28
C VAL A 281 1.73 -1.72 12.72
N LEU A 282 1.59 -0.40 12.85
CA LEU A 282 0.34 0.26 13.21
C LEU A 282 -0.71 0.12 12.11
N GLU A 283 -0.35 0.37 10.84
CA GLU A 283 -1.25 0.19 9.70
C GLU A 283 -1.76 -1.26 9.65
N ARG A 284 -0.88 -2.24 9.87
CA ARG A 284 -1.28 -3.65 9.89
C ARG A 284 -2.20 -3.97 11.07
N PHE A 285 -1.93 -3.39 12.24
CA PHE A 285 -2.76 -3.52 13.43
C PHE A 285 -4.18 -2.98 13.19
N ASP A 286 -4.30 -1.91 12.40
CA ASP A 286 -5.58 -1.27 12.04
C ASP A 286 -6.30 -1.95 10.86
N ALA A 287 -5.57 -2.42 9.84
CA ALA A 287 -6.13 -2.98 8.60
C ALA A 287 -6.83 -4.34 8.77
N GLY A 288 -6.51 -5.11 9.83
CA GLY A 288 -6.97 -6.49 10.04
C GLY A 288 -8.42 -6.66 10.49
N HIS A 289 -9.37 -5.85 10.03
CA HIS A 289 -10.73 -5.66 10.61
C HIS A 289 -10.71 -4.93 11.97
N GLY A 290 -9.77 -4.00 12.10
CA GLY A 290 -9.62 -3.06 13.21
C GLY A 290 -9.09 -3.70 14.50
N PRO A 291 -8.42 -2.94 15.39
CA PRO A 291 -8.53 -3.21 16.82
C PRO A 291 -10.02 -3.24 17.24
N PRO A 292 -10.40 -3.82 18.39
CA PRO A 292 -11.68 -3.43 18.98
C PRO A 292 -11.71 -1.89 19.01
N SER A 293 -12.83 -1.26 18.64
CA SER A 293 -12.97 0.15 18.24
C SER A 293 -12.52 1.22 19.27
N ARG A 294 -11.76 0.83 20.29
CA ARG A 294 -11.28 1.59 21.45
C ARG A 294 -9.84 1.24 21.87
N ALA A 295 -9.15 0.30 21.20
CA ALA A 295 -7.81 -0.08 21.61
C ALA A 295 -6.77 0.94 21.14
N SER A 296 -5.98 1.48 22.07
CA SER A 296 -4.91 2.42 21.79
C SER A 296 -3.55 1.74 21.96
N VAL A 297 -2.72 1.75 20.91
CA VAL A 297 -1.36 1.23 20.99
C VAL A 297 -0.54 2.14 21.92
N VAL A 298 0.11 1.52 22.90
CA VAL A 298 0.97 2.18 23.90
C VAL A 298 2.42 2.14 23.45
N CYS A 299 2.88 0.99 22.98
CA CYS A 299 4.29 0.75 22.67
C CYS A 299 4.40 -0.42 21.68
N VAL A 300 5.33 -0.31 20.73
CA VAL A 300 5.73 -1.42 19.85
C VAL A 300 7.22 -1.67 20.07
N GLN A 301 7.57 -2.92 20.37
CA GLN A 301 8.95 -3.35 20.53
C GLN A 301 9.30 -4.37 19.45
N ARG A 302 10.36 -4.10 18.70
CA ARG A 302 10.99 -5.07 17.80
C ARG A 302 11.83 -6.04 18.63
N VAL A 303 11.60 -7.33 18.40
CA VAL A 303 12.33 -8.42 19.06
C VAL A 303 13.54 -8.78 18.22
N GLN A 304 14.71 -8.76 18.84
CA GLN A 304 15.97 -9.22 18.24
C GLN A 304 16.49 -10.42 19.02
N ASN A 305 16.13 -11.60 18.56
CA ASN A 305 16.58 -12.87 19.11
C ASN A 305 17.32 -13.65 18.02
N GLN A 306 18.64 -13.50 17.97
CA GLN A 306 19.51 -14.08 16.95
C GLN A 306 19.32 -15.61 16.83
N ARG A 307 19.18 -16.32 17.95
CA ARG A 307 19.01 -17.77 17.98
C ARG A 307 17.70 -18.21 17.33
N LEU A 308 16.61 -17.47 17.57
CA LEU A 308 15.32 -17.75 16.94
C LEU A 308 15.32 -17.35 15.47
N TRP A 309 15.98 -16.24 15.13
CA TRP A 309 16.12 -15.77 13.76
C TRP A 309 16.86 -16.78 12.89
N GLU A 310 17.98 -17.33 13.36
CA GLU A 310 18.74 -18.35 12.64
C GLU A 310 17.92 -19.62 12.38
N LYS A 311 17.17 -20.09 13.38
CA LYS A 311 16.25 -21.23 13.23
C LYS A 311 15.17 -20.94 12.21
N TYR A 312 14.59 -19.74 12.27
CA TYR A 312 13.56 -19.30 11.33
C TYR A 312 14.09 -19.25 9.89
N CYS A 313 15.25 -18.62 9.68
CA CYS A 313 15.88 -18.52 8.36
C CYS A 313 16.21 -19.88 7.77
N ALA A 314 16.76 -20.81 8.58
CA ALA A 314 17.04 -22.18 8.13
C ALA A 314 15.75 -22.88 7.67
N ARG A 315 14.69 -22.86 8.50
CA ARG A 315 13.41 -23.50 8.18
C ARG A 315 12.72 -22.84 6.98
N SER A 316 12.80 -21.53 6.86
CA SER A 316 12.28 -20.77 5.71
C SER A 316 13.00 -21.14 4.42
N SER A 317 14.32 -21.38 4.47
CA SER A 317 15.09 -21.88 3.31
C SER A 317 14.66 -23.28 2.90
N GLU A 318 14.48 -24.21 3.84
CA GLU A 318 14.01 -25.57 3.55
C GLU A 318 12.65 -25.57 2.86
N ILE A 319 11.71 -24.72 3.33
CA ILE A 319 10.39 -24.57 2.70
C ILE A 319 10.53 -23.97 1.30
N ARG A 320 11.42 -22.98 1.11
CA ARG A 320 11.69 -22.39 -0.21
C ARG A 320 12.19 -23.43 -1.21
N GLU A 321 13.15 -24.23 -0.80
CA GLU A 321 13.74 -25.29 -1.62
C GLU A 321 12.70 -26.36 -1.98
N ALA A 322 11.82 -26.73 -1.04
CA ALA A 322 10.76 -27.69 -1.28
C ALA A 322 9.60 -27.14 -2.14
N ALA A 323 9.39 -25.83 -2.17
CA ALA A 323 8.29 -25.18 -2.88
C ALA A 323 8.61 -24.84 -4.36
N GLY A 324 9.88 -24.81 -4.75
CA GLY A 324 10.31 -24.38 -6.08
C GLY A 324 9.82 -22.95 -6.38
N ASP A 325 9.18 -22.75 -7.54
CA ASP A 325 8.68 -21.44 -7.99
C ASP A 325 7.54 -20.87 -7.13
N GLY A 326 6.93 -21.68 -6.24
CA GLY A 326 5.83 -21.25 -5.37
C GLY A 326 6.24 -20.35 -4.20
N GLY A 327 7.54 -20.24 -3.90
CA GLY A 327 8.06 -19.43 -2.81
C GLY A 327 7.65 -19.90 -1.40
N VAL A 328 8.06 -19.14 -0.38
CA VAL A 328 7.86 -19.50 1.05
C VAL A 328 6.43 -19.22 1.54
N ASN A 329 5.67 -18.37 0.83
CA ASN A 329 4.39 -17.83 1.32
C ASN A 329 4.54 -17.27 2.75
N GLU A 330 5.54 -16.42 2.94
CA GLU A 330 5.81 -15.78 4.23
C GLU A 330 4.78 -14.67 4.50
N ARG A 331 4.19 -14.65 5.69
CA ARG A 331 3.17 -13.66 6.06
C ARG A 331 3.40 -13.05 7.44
N PRO A 332 3.16 -11.73 7.61
CA PRO A 332 3.02 -11.10 8.92
C PRO A 332 1.63 -11.40 9.50
N LEU A 333 1.59 -12.16 10.60
CA LEU A 333 0.37 -12.63 11.25
C LEU A 333 0.38 -12.37 12.75
N PHE A 334 -0.79 -12.09 13.32
CA PHE A 334 -0.95 -11.83 14.75
C PHE A 334 -1.06 -13.12 15.57
N HIS A 335 -0.49 -13.08 16.77
CA HIS A 335 -0.63 -14.12 17.79
C HIS A 335 -0.97 -13.49 19.14
N GLY A 336 -2.17 -13.77 19.66
CA GLY A 336 -2.61 -13.34 20.98
C GLY A 336 -2.44 -14.44 22.03
N SER A 337 -1.87 -14.10 23.18
CA SER A 337 -1.76 -14.95 24.36
C SER A 337 -1.62 -14.10 25.63
N ASP A 338 -1.54 -14.72 26.81
CA ASP A 338 -1.23 -14.01 28.05
C ASP A 338 0.24 -13.54 28.08
N MET A 339 0.53 -12.45 28.81
CA MET A 339 1.87 -11.84 28.79
C MET A 339 3.01 -12.81 29.19
N ALA A 340 2.81 -13.70 30.16
CA ALA A 340 3.85 -14.64 30.57
C ALA A 340 4.17 -15.64 29.44
N SER A 341 3.15 -16.08 28.71
CA SER A 341 3.33 -16.88 27.50
C SER A 341 4.06 -16.09 26.40
N LEU A 342 3.75 -14.81 26.20
CA LEU A 342 4.41 -13.98 25.19
C LEU A 342 5.90 -13.77 25.52
N GLU A 343 6.24 -13.47 26.77
CA GLU A 343 7.63 -13.37 27.24
C GLU A 343 8.40 -14.69 27.03
N THR A 344 7.75 -15.82 27.26
CA THR A 344 8.35 -17.13 26.99
C THR A 344 8.56 -17.34 25.50
N ILE A 345 7.61 -16.95 24.65
CA ILE A 345 7.69 -17.10 23.19
C ILE A 345 8.81 -16.22 22.62
N THR A 346 8.95 -14.96 23.05
CA THR A 346 10.01 -14.07 22.56
C THR A 346 11.41 -14.51 23.01
N ARG A 347 11.53 -15.12 24.19
CA ARG A 347 12.79 -15.67 24.72
C ARG A 347 13.16 -17.02 24.10
N ASP A 348 12.23 -17.96 24.16
CA ASP A 348 12.51 -19.38 23.93
C ASP A 348 12.07 -19.87 22.55
N GLY A 349 11.11 -19.16 21.94
CA GLY A 349 10.43 -19.51 20.69
C GLY A 349 9.08 -20.17 20.94
N PHE A 350 8.34 -20.44 19.86
CA PHE A 350 7.14 -21.25 19.94
C PHE A 350 7.49 -22.70 20.34
N ASP A 351 6.65 -23.31 21.18
CA ASP A 351 6.77 -24.73 21.53
C ASP A 351 5.43 -25.44 21.29
N ILE A 352 5.34 -26.17 20.17
CA ILE A 352 4.13 -26.89 19.79
C ILE A 352 3.80 -28.04 20.75
N ARG A 353 4.72 -28.46 21.61
CA ARG A 353 4.41 -29.45 22.67
C ARG A 353 3.44 -28.91 23.71
N VAL A 354 3.42 -27.59 23.88
CA VAL A 354 2.42 -26.92 24.73
C VAL A 354 1.21 -26.44 23.93
N ALA A 355 1.05 -26.84 22.66
CA ALA A 355 -0.11 -26.49 21.85
C ALA A 355 -1.42 -27.05 22.44
N ASN A 356 -2.54 -26.40 22.12
CA ASN A 356 -3.86 -26.93 22.45
C ASN A 356 -4.11 -28.21 21.64
N LEU A 357 -4.07 -29.35 22.31
CA LEU A 357 -4.30 -30.66 21.70
C LEU A 357 -5.68 -30.81 21.04
N ASN A 358 -6.64 -29.97 21.44
CA ASN A 358 -8.01 -29.97 20.91
C ASN A 358 -8.26 -28.79 19.96
N GLY A 359 -7.20 -28.21 19.38
CA GLY A 359 -7.32 -27.14 18.39
C GLY A 359 -8.09 -27.61 17.15
N ALA A 360 -8.98 -26.77 16.64
CA ALA A 360 -9.88 -27.12 15.54
C ALA A 360 -9.16 -27.42 14.21
N MET A 361 -7.94 -26.91 14.04
CA MET A 361 -7.06 -27.20 12.90
C MET A 361 -5.89 -28.12 13.27
N GLY A 362 -5.88 -28.68 14.49
CA GLY A 362 -4.81 -29.51 15.03
C GLY A 362 -4.09 -28.90 16.23
N ALA A 363 -3.17 -29.68 16.79
CA ALA A 363 -2.29 -29.31 17.88
C ALA A 363 -1.05 -28.54 17.36
N GLY A 364 -1.27 -27.31 16.92
CA GLY A 364 -0.24 -26.42 16.39
C GLY A 364 -0.24 -25.04 17.04
N ALA A 365 0.68 -24.18 16.61
CA ALA A 365 0.67 -22.76 16.94
C ALA A 365 -0.24 -22.03 15.95
N TYR A 366 -1.16 -21.19 16.46
CA TYR A 366 -2.19 -20.52 15.67
C TYR A 366 -1.84 -19.06 15.44
N PHE A 367 -2.22 -18.55 14.27
CA PHE A 367 -1.99 -17.18 13.83
C PHE A 367 -3.20 -16.66 13.06
N SER A 368 -3.38 -15.34 13.05
CA SER A 368 -4.52 -14.68 12.41
C SER A 368 -4.06 -13.47 11.61
N GLU A 369 -4.64 -13.25 10.44
CA GLU A 369 -4.48 -11.98 9.70
C GLU A 369 -5.13 -10.79 10.43
N SER A 370 -6.09 -11.06 11.30
CA SER A 370 -6.83 -10.07 12.09
C SER A 370 -6.26 -9.89 13.50
N SER A 371 -5.93 -8.65 13.85
CA SER A 371 -5.57 -8.22 15.22
C SER A 371 -6.73 -8.39 16.19
N SER A 372 -7.96 -8.02 15.79
CA SER A 372 -9.20 -8.24 16.55
C SER A 372 -9.42 -9.69 16.97
N TYR A 373 -9.11 -10.65 16.09
CA TYR A 373 -9.24 -12.06 16.44
C TYR A 373 -8.21 -12.48 17.50
N SER A 374 -6.96 -12.03 17.35
CA SER A 374 -5.89 -12.29 18.33
C SER A 374 -6.15 -11.62 19.68
N HIS A 375 -6.77 -10.44 19.68
CA HIS A 375 -7.14 -9.69 20.89
C HIS A 375 -7.97 -10.51 21.89
N ILE A 376 -8.90 -11.35 21.39
CA ILE A 376 -9.74 -12.24 22.23
C ILE A 376 -8.90 -13.14 23.12
N TYR A 377 -7.70 -13.52 22.67
CA TYR A 377 -6.78 -14.38 23.41
C TYR A 377 -5.83 -13.60 24.31
N SER A 378 -5.44 -12.38 23.91
CA SER A 378 -4.69 -11.44 24.75
C SER A 378 -5.43 -11.02 26.02
N MET A 379 -6.78 -10.98 25.98
CA MET A 379 -7.61 -10.58 27.11
C MET A 379 -7.78 -11.65 28.20
N LYS A 380 -7.37 -12.90 27.95
CA LYS A 380 -7.53 -13.98 28.94
C LYS A 380 -6.72 -13.68 30.20
N ARG A 381 -7.31 -13.96 31.37
CA ARG A 381 -6.64 -13.73 32.66
C ARG A 381 -5.53 -14.77 32.86
N PRO A 382 -4.34 -14.39 33.36
CA PRO A 382 -3.34 -15.36 33.79
C PRO A 382 -3.91 -16.23 34.91
N ARG A 383 -3.53 -17.51 34.93
CA ARG A 383 -3.89 -18.44 36.01
C ARG A 383 -3.28 -17.95 37.33
N GLY A 384 -4.07 -17.96 38.41
CA GLY A 384 -3.59 -17.57 39.74
C GLY A 384 -2.48 -18.50 40.27
N PRO A 385 -1.62 -18.02 41.19
CA PRO A 385 -0.54 -18.82 41.75
C PRO A 385 -1.12 -19.96 42.61
N GLY A 386 -0.79 -21.21 42.28
CA GLY A 386 -1.14 -22.40 43.07
C GLY A 386 -1.91 -23.53 42.36
N ALA A 387 -2.20 -23.42 41.07
CA ALA A 387 -2.79 -24.54 40.31
C ALA A 387 -1.72 -25.62 40.02
N PRO A 388 -1.95 -26.91 40.31
CA PRO A 388 -0.96 -27.96 40.11
C PRO A 388 -0.57 -28.08 38.62
N LEU A 389 0.72 -28.34 38.36
CA LEU A 389 1.31 -28.52 37.03
C LEU A 389 0.83 -29.77 36.27
N GLY A 390 -0.16 -30.49 36.81
CA GLY A 390 -0.74 -31.70 36.21
C GLY A 390 -2.13 -31.44 35.63
N GLY A 391 -2.22 -31.40 34.30
CA GLY A 391 -3.49 -31.59 33.58
C GLY A 391 -4.37 -30.35 33.46
N GLY A 392 -3.99 -29.37 32.63
CA GLY A 392 -4.85 -28.21 32.38
C GLY A 392 -4.44 -27.40 31.13
N ARG A 393 -5.14 -27.68 30.02
CA ARG A 393 -5.27 -26.95 28.74
C ARG A 393 -4.44 -25.67 28.61
N PHE A 394 -3.36 -25.75 27.84
CA PHE A 394 -2.71 -24.60 27.24
C PHE A 394 -3.65 -23.99 26.17
N THR A 395 -3.97 -22.72 26.31
CA THR A 395 -4.96 -22.04 25.48
C THR A 395 -4.32 -21.46 24.22
N PHE A 396 -4.10 -22.31 23.21
CA PHE A 396 -3.99 -21.84 21.82
C PHE A 396 -5.38 -21.57 21.25
N MET A 397 -5.43 -20.69 20.24
CA MET A 397 -6.68 -20.15 19.67
C MET A 397 -7.75 -21.23 19.43
N MET A 398 -8.98 -20.97 19.88
CA MET A 398 -10.18 -21.79 19.62
C MET A 398 -11.31 -20.94 19.06
N PHE A 399 -11.92 -21.41 17.96
CA PHE A 399 -13.10 -20.83 17.35
C PHE A 399 -14.22 -20.55 18.36
N PRO A 400 -14.89 -19.39 18.31
CA PRO A 400 -16.23 -19.27 18.88
C PRO A 400 -17.17 -20.21 18.11
N ARG A 401 -17.95 -21.01 18.83
CA ARG A 401 -19.00 -21.84 18.22
C ARG A 401 -20.02 -20.92 17.53
N PRO A 402 -20.47 -21.19 16.30
CA PRO A 402 -21.61 -20.48 15.74
C PRO A 402 -22.83 -20.75 16.64
N ASN A 403 -23.58 -19.69 16.97
CA ASN A 403 -24.88 -19.77 17.62
C ASN A 403 -25.84 -20.57 16.72
N THR A 404 -25.91 -21.89 16.93
CA THR A 404 -27.02 -22.68 16.42
C THR A 404 -28.21 -22.44 17.36
N PRO A 405 -29.35 -21.90 16.90
CA PRO A 405 -30.54 -21.84 17.72
C PRO A 405 -30.92 -23.26 18.15
N ARG A 406 -31.19 -23.44 19.45
CA ARG A 406 -31.73 -24.68 20.01
C ARG A 406 -32.99 -25.07 19.23
N PRO A 407 -33.11 -26.30 18.70
CA PRO A 407 -34.41 -26.80 18.30
C PRO A 407 -35.21 -27.11 19.57
N THR A 408 -36.17 -26.25 19.86
CA THR A 408 -37.27 -26.52 20.78
C THR A 408 -38.12 -27.66 20.21
N GLY A 409 -38.16 -28.77 20.95
CA GLY A 409 -39.41 -29.47 21.24
C GLY A 409 -40.09 -30.30 20.14
N LEU A 410 -40.09 -31.60 20.42
CA LEU A 410 -41.26 -32.50 20.42
C LEU A 410 -41.57 -33.40 19.23
N ARG A 411 -41.77 -34.66 19.64
CA ARG A 411 -42.57 -35.76 19.08
C ARG A 411 -41.99 -36.51 17.89
N GLN A 412 -41.37 -37.65 18.21
CA GLN A 412 -41.68 -38.88 17.48
C GLN A 412 -42.05 -40.03 18.42
N HIS A 413 -43.08 -40.74 17.99
CA HIS A 413 -43.69 -41.90 18.58
C HIS A 413 -42.80 -43.15 18.50
N GLY A 414 -42.87 -43.99 19.53
CA GLY A 414 -43.02 -45.45 19.45
C GLY A 414 -41.97 -46.29 18.71
N GLY A 415 -41.22 -47.09 19.47
CA GLY A 415 -40.49 -48.24 18.94
C GLY A 415 -39.84 -49.07 20.05
N ARG A 416 -40.53 -50.12 20.50
CA ARG A 416 -40.05 -51.07 21.50
C ARG A 416 -38.91 -51.91 20.90
N GLY A 417 -37.80 -52.04 21.62
CA GLY A 417 -36.76 -53.03 21.37
C GLY A 417 -36.07 -53.39 22.68
N ARG A 418 -36.50 -54.49 23.30
CA ARG A 418 -35.86 -55.09 24.49
C ARG A 418 -34.60 -55.84 24.05
N PHE A 419 -33.46 -55.55 24.68
CA PHE A 419 -32.45 -56.58 24.97
C PHE A 419 -31.88 -56.34 26.37
N ARG A 420 -31.80 -57.42 27.14
CA ARG A 420 -31.42 -57.48 28.57
C ARG A 420 -30.26 -58.48 28.67
N ALA A 421 -29.13 -58.06 29.23
CA ALA A 421 -28.09 -58.91 29.84
C ALA A 421 -27.12 -57.96 30.60
N THR A 422 -27.21 -57.78 31.92
CA THR A 422 -26.62 -58.57 33.04
C THR A 422 -25.09 -58.71 33.02
N ALA A 423 -24.38 -57.87 33.79
CA ALA A 423 -23.38 -58.23 34.83
C ALA A 423 -22.64 -56.99 35.38
N PRO A 424 -22.15 -57.00 36.64
CA PRO A 424 -21.78 -55.79 37.41
C PRO A 424 -20.27 -55.49 37.46
N LEU A 425 -19.91 -54.21 37.64
CA LEU A 425 -18.55 -53.73 37.91
C LEU A 425 -18.33 -53.52 39.43
N PRO A 426 -17.12 -53.77 39.96
CA PRO A 426 -16.87 -53.82 41.41
C PRO A 426 -16.62 -52.44 42.03
N GLN A 427 -17.10 -52.31 43.27
CA GLN A 427 -16.81 -51.21 44.19
C GLN A 427 -15.35 -51.25 44.63
N ARG A 428 -14.68 -50.09 44.67
CA ARG A 428 -13.36 -49.95 45.30
C ARG A 428 -13.26 -48.68 46.14
N MET A 429 -13.52 -48.87 47.43
CA MET A 429 -12.85 -48.31 48.61
C MET A 429 -12.11 -46.97 48.45
N GLY A 430 -12.66 -45.91 49.04
CA GLY A 430 -11.95 -44.66 49.30
C GLY A 430 -11.02 -44.76 50.52
N PRO A 431 -9.86 -44.09 50.53
CA PRO A 431 -9.01 -43.91 51.71
C PRO A 431 -9.32 -42.60 52.49
N PRO A 432 -8.77 -42.43 53.71
CA PRO A 432 -9.48 -41.86 54.85
C PRO A 432 -9.30 -40.35 55.08
N ARG A 433 -10.22 -39.78 55.86
CA ARG A 433 -10.14 -38.45 56.48
C ARG A 433 -9.04 -38.41 57.54
N MET A 434 -8.23 -37.35 57.51
CA MET A 434 -7.31 -36.91 58.58
C MET A 434 -7.52 -35.39 58.83
N PRO A 435 -7.12 -34.87 60.00
CA PRO A 435 -7.90 -33.87 60.75
C PRO A 435 -7.64 -32.42 60.34
N ALA A 436 -8.62 -31.56 60.61
CA ALA A 436 -8.54 -30.12 60.44
C ALA A 436 -7.50 -29.52 61.41
N ILE A 437 -6.42 -28.97 60.85
CA ILE A 437 -5.48 -28.11 61.59
C ILE A 437 -6.06 -26.70 61.61
N VAL A 438 -6.44 -26.26 62.80
CA VAL A 438 -6.81 -24.88 63.14
C VAL A 438 -5.52 -24.05 63.17
N LEU A 439 -5.42 -23.04 62.30
CA LEU A 439 -4.39 -22.00 62.40
C LEU A 439 -5.00 -20.73 63.05
N PRO A 440 -4.24 -20.00 63.88
CA PRO A 440 -4.77 -18.96 64.75
C PRO A 440 -5.19 -17.69 63.99
N ARG A 441 -6.24 -17.04 64.51
CA ARG A 441 -6.74 -15.72 64.10
C ARG A 441 -5.63 -14.66 64.26
N GLY A 442 -5.25 -14.01 63.16
CA GLY A 442 -4.49 -12.76 63.18
C GLY A 442 -5.35 -11.55 63.61
N PRO A 443 -4.72 -10.47 64.10
CA PRO A 443 -5.41 -9.31 64.69
C PRO A 443 -6.10 -8.41 63.64
N PRO A 444 -7.08 -7.57 64.05
CA PRO A 444 -7.94 -6.83 63.14
C PRO A 444 -7.29 -5.59 62.51
N ALA A 445 -7.90 -5.17 61.39
CA ALA A 445 -7.45 -4.17 60.43
C ALA A 445 -7.17 -2.75 60.98
N GLY A 446 -6.06 -2.17 60.49
CA GLY A 446 -5.79 -0.72 60.46
C GLY A 446 -5.85 -0.18 59.02
N PRO A 447 -5.92 1.15 58.82
CA PRO A 447 -6.64 1.74 57.70
C PRO A 447 -5.83 1.84 56.39
N SER A 448 -6.54 1.64 55.28
CA SER A 448 -6.29 2.21 53.94
C SER A 448 -4.84 2.17 53.42
N ALA A 449 -4.39 0.98 53.00
CA ALA A 449 -3.23 0.89 52.11
C ALA A 449 -3.67 1.16 50.66
N ARG A 450 -2.98 2.13 50.04
CA ARG A 450 -2.95 2.42 48.59
C ARG A 450 -3.03 1.13 47.75
N PRO A 451 -3.72 1.14 46.58
CA PRO A 451 -3.71 -0.03 45.69
C PRO A 451 -2.27 -0.43 45.34
N PRO A 452 -1.98 -1.74 45.19
CA PRO A 452 -0.63 -2.21 44.92
C PRO A 452 -0.11 -1.58 43.63
N ALA A 453 1.12 -1.07 43.69
CA ALA A 453 1.85 -0.58 42.53
C ALA A 453 1.85 -1.66 41.44
N VAL A 454 1.55 -1.23 40.22
CA VAL A 454 1.68 -2.04 39.00
C VAL A 454 3.08 -2.66 38.98
N PRO A 455 3.24 -3.99 38.77
CA PRO A 455 4.57 -4.56 38.64
C PRO A 455 5.27 -3.90 37.45
N ALA A 456 6.51 -3.44 37.64
CA ALA A 456 7.33 -2.86 36.59
C ALA A 456 7.42 -3.85 35.42
N LEU A 457 7.01 -3.40 34.24
CA LEU A 457 7.15 -4.15 33.00
C LEU A 457 8.66 -4.37 32.73
N PRO A 458 9.10 -5.59 32.39
CA PRO A 458 10.50 -5.83 32.05
C PRO A 458 10.88 -4.99 30.81
N GLY A 459 11.90 -4.14 30.93
CA GLY A 459 12.48 -3.41 29.80
C GLY A 459 12.04 -1.95 29.62
N LEU A 460 11.13 -1.42 30.44
CA LEU A 460 10.90 0.03 30.50
C LEU A 460 11.90 0.66 31.47
N GLY A 461 12.80 1.51 30.97
CA GLY A 461 13.70 2.29 31.81
C GLY A 461 12.95 3.16 32.84
N PRO A 462 13.63 3.61 33.91
CA PRO A 462 13.02 4.44 34.94
C PRO A 462 12.68 5.83 34.38
N GLY A 463 11.52 5.99 33.74
CA GLY A 463 11.12 7.27 33.15
C GLY A 463 9.80 7.31 32.37
N VAL A 464 9.23 6.17 31.97
CA VAL A 464 7.95 6.18 31.23
C VAL A 464 6.78 6.41 32.19
N GLN A 465 6.39 7.68 32.35
CA GLN A 465 5.08 8.03 32.88
C GLN A 465 4.03 7.76 31.81
N VAL A 466 3.24 6.70 32.02
CA VAL A 466 2.01 6.47 31.25
C VAL A 466 1.10 7.69 31.46
N PRO A 467 0.63 8.38 30.41
CA PRO A 467 -0.30 9.49 30.57
C PRO A 467 -1.50 9.03 31.40
N GLY A 468 -1.68 9.70 32.53
CA GLY A 468 -2.73 9.38 33.47
C GLY A 468 -4.11 9.51 32.83
N ASN A 469 -4.97 8.56 33.21
CA ASN A 469 -6.43 8.65 33.21
C ASN A 469 -7.20 8.14 31.97
N ALA A 470 -7.18 6.81 31.76
CA ALA A 470 -8.34 6.03 31.32
C ALA A 470 -8.17 4.58 31.84
N GLY A 471 -9.13 4.04 32.58
CA GLY A 471 -9.00 2.77 33.33
C GLY A 471 -8.94 1.46 32.50
N GLY A 472 -8.29 1.46 31.34
CA GLY A 472 -8.10 0.29 30.47
C GLY A 472 -6.98 -0.63 30.94
N ARG A 473 -7.13 -1.94 30.70
CA ARG A 473 -6.08 -2.93 31.01
C ARG A 473 -5.07 -2.94 29.88
N VAL A 474 -3.77 -2.76 30.17
CA VAL A 474 -2.71 -2.98 29.17
C VAL A 474 -2.60 -4.49 28.91
N VAL A 475 -2.67 -4.83 27.63
CA VAL A 475 -2.48 -6.18 27.11
C VAL A 475 -1.46 -6.15 25.97
N ALA A 476 -0.96 -7.31 25.60
CA ALA A 476 0.01 -7.45 24.52
C ALA A 476 -0.42 -8.52 23.50
N MET A 477 0.06 -8.38 22.28
CA MET A 477 0.03 -9.44 21.25
C MET A 477 1.33 -9.40 20.45
N LEU A 478 1.61 -10.49 19.74
CA LEU A 478 2.76 -10.56 18.84
C LEU A 478 2.31 -10.31 17.41
N LEU A 479 3.15 -9.63 16.64
CA LEU A 479 3.16 -9.68 15.19
C LEU A 479 4.34 -10.55 14.76
N CYS A 480 4.03 -11.69 14.15
CA CYS A 480 5.01 -12.72 13.83
C CYS A 480 5.21 -12.83 12.33
N ARG A 481 6.45 -13.10 11.93
CA ARG A 481 6.78 -13.57 10.59
C ARG A 481 6.58 -15.07 10.53
N VAL A 482 5.71 -15.53 9.63
CA VAL A 482 5.32 -16.95 9.56
C VAL A 482 5.52 -17.49 8.15
N ALA A 483 6.36 -18.53 8.02
CA ALA A 483 6.60 -19.25 6.78
C ALA A 483 5.54 -20.34 6.58
N LEU A 484 4.48 -20.01 5.83
CA LEU A 484 3.33 -20.90 5.65
C LEU A 484 3.56 -22.00 4.63
N GLY A 485 4.45 -21.80 3.66
CA GLY A 485 4.65 -22.71 2.54
C GLY A 485 3.34 -23.06 1.85
N ARG A 486 3.18 -24.34 1.52
CA ARG A 486 1.92 -24.89 1.01
C ARG A 486 0.94 -25.08 2.16
N SER A 487 -0.22 -24.44 2.10
CA SER A 487 -1.26 -24.56 3.14
C SER A 487 -2.38 -25.53 2.73
N ALA A 488 -2.71 -26.48 3.60
CA ALA A 488 -3.87 -27.35 3.46
C ALA A 488 -5.07 -26.87 4.27
N ARG A 489 -6.23 -27.52 4.12
CA ARG A 489 -7.38 -27.30 5.02
C ARG A 489 -7.13 -27.94 6.39
N GLY A 490 -7.29 -27.17 7.45
CA GLY A 490 -7.15 -27.65 8.83
C GLY A 490 -8.24 -28.63 9.25
N GLN A 491 -7.87 -29.59 10.11
CA GLN A 491 -8.77 -30.60 10.67
C GLN A 491 -8.44 -30.87 12.15
N LEU A 492 -9.45 -31.32 12.91
CA LEU A 492 -9.26 -31.70 14.31
C LEU A 492 -8.31 -32.91 14.43
N GLY A 493 -7.42 -32.88 15.42
CA GLY A 493 -6.56 -34.02 15.76
C GLY A 493 -5.24 -34.10 14.97
N LEU A 494 -4.99 -33.19 14.03
CA LEU A 494 -3.68 -33.09 13.36
C LEU A 494 -2.56 -32.77 14.37
N ARG A 495 -1.43 -33.46 14.26
CA ARG A 495 -0.19 -33.16 15.03
C ARG A 495 0.97 -32.71 14.15
N LYS A 496 0.79 -32.81 12.84
CA LYS A 496 1.69 -32.38 11.78
C LYS A 496 0.81 -31.96 10.59
N PRO A 497 1.30 -31.12 9.67
CA PRO A 497 0.53 -30.80 8.48
C PRO A 497 0.28 -32.07 7.64
N PRO A 498 -0.77 -32.09 6.80
CA PRO A 498 -0.96 -33.12 5.79
C PRO A 498 0.28 -33.29 4.91
N GLU A 499 0.47 -34.48 4.35
CA GLU A 499 1.63 -34.76 3.51
C GLU A 499 1.71 -33.81 2.30
N GLY A 500 2.89 -33.25 2.06
CA GLY A 500 3.11 -32.24 1.03
C GLY A 500 2.68 -30.82 1.39
N PHE A 501 2.30 -30.56 2.64
CA PHE A 501 1.95 -29.23 3.13
C PHE A 501 2.80 -28.83 4.34
N ASP A 502 2.98 -27.53 4.51
CA ASP A 502 3.81 -26.94 5.57
C ASP A 502 2.96 -26.30 6.68
N SER A 503 1.72 -25.91 6.35
CA SER A 503 0.77 -25.31 7.28
C SER A 503 -0.65 -25.73 6.97
N VAL A 504 -1.58 -25.34 7.85
CA VAL A 504 -3.02 -25.48 7.61
C VAL A 504 -3.74 -24.15 7.78
N THR A 505 -4.84 -23.99 7.07
CA THR A 505 -5.73 -22.82 7.13
C THR A 505 -7.18 -23.24 7.30
N ASP A 506 -8.02 -22.34 7.82
CA ASP A 506 -9.46 -22.57 7.96
C ASP A 506 -10.24 -22.49 6.64
N ALA A 507 -9.55 -22.14 5.54
CA ALA A 507 -10.09 -22.01 4.18
C ALA A 507 -11.27 -21.03 4.07
N THR A 508 -11.37 -20.07 4.98
CA THR A 508 -12.37 -19.01 4.93
C THR A 508 -11.90 -17.87 4.00
N ARG A 509 -12.83 -17.20 3.31
CA ARG A 509 -12.50 -16.16 2.32
C ARG A 509 -12.11 -14.79 2.91
N ASN A 510 -12.43 -14.53 4.19
CA ASN A 510 -12.44 -13.16 4.72
C ASN A 510 -11.58 -12.93 5.99
N HIS A 511 -11.20 -13.99 6.72
CA HIS A 511 -10.36 -13.90 7.93
C HIS A 511 -9.48 -15.14 8.04
N SER A 512 -8.39 -15.20 7.28
CA SER A 512 -7.59 -16.43 7.20
C SER A 512 -6.86 -16.66 8.53
N MET A 513 -7.26 -17.71 9.24
CA MET A 513 -6.42 -18.27 10.29
C MET A 513 -5.46 -19.30 9.71
N TYR A 514 -4.29 -19.39 10.34
CA TYR A 514 -3.27 -20.36 10.00
C TYR A 514 -2.80 -21.11 11.25
N ALA A 515 -2.43 -22.37 11.09
CA ALA A 515 -1.69 -23.10 12.10
C ALA A 515 -0.45 -23.78 11.51
N ILE A 516 0.64 -23.69 12.25
CA ILE A 516 1.93 -24.34 11.95
C ILE A 516 2.22 -25.42 12.99
N PHE A 517 3.02 -26.41 12.60
CA PHE A 517 3.38 -27.55 13.45
C PHE A 517 4.89 -27.74 13.59
N ASP A 518 5.68 -26.77 13.12
CA ASP A 518 7.11 -26.66 13.41
C ASP A 518 7.41 -25.36 14.18
N ASN A 519 8.24 -25.45 15.22
CA ASN A 519 8.57 -24.32 16.10
C ASN A 519 9.36 -23.22 15.36
N ALA A 520 10.14 -23.60 14.33
CA ALA A 520 10.99 -22.70 13.57
C ALA A 520 10.25 -22.05 12.39
N GLN A 521 8.99 -22.39 12.12
CA GLN A 521 8.20 -21.75 11.05
C GLN A 521 7.71 -20.33 11.41
N ALA A 522 7.90 -19.87 12.65
CA ALA A 522 7.49 -18.54 13.07
C ALA A 522 8.56 -17.82 13.90
N TYR A 523 8.76 -16.54 13.62
CA TYR A 523 9.59 -15.63 14.39
C TYR A 523 8.73 -14.53 15.02
N PRO A 524 8.75 -14.34 16.35
CA PRO A 524 8.03 -13.24 17.00
C PRO A 524 8.78 -11.93 16.74
N GLU A 525 8.38 -11.18 15.72
CA GLU A 525 9.14 -10.03 15.24
C GLU A 525 8.85 -8.76 16.04
N TYR A 526 7.59 -8.56 16.45
CA TYR A 526 7.18 -7.42 17.27
C TYR A 526 6.29 -7.84 18.44
N VAL A 527 6.42 -7.12 19.55
CA VAL A 527 5.47 -7.11 20.66
C VAL A 527 4.71 -5.79 20.62
N ILE A 528 3.39 -5.85 20.53
CA ILE A 528 2.50 -4.69 20.50
C ILE A 528 1.78 -4.62 21.84
N TYR A 529 2.08 -3.60 22.63
CA TYR A 529 1.36 -3.27 23.86
C TYR A 529 0.27 -2.26 23.57
N TYR A 530 -0.95 -2.50 24.04
CA TYR A 530 -2.08 -1.63 23.80
C TYR A 530 -3.06 -1.66 24.99
N GLN A 531 -3.81 -0.58 25.17
CA GLN A 531 -4.89 -0.53 26.15
C GLN A 531 -6.16 -1.10 25.53
N ALA A 532 -6.81 -2.03 26.23
CA ALA A 532 -8.04 -2.71 25.80
C ALA A 532 -9.29 -2.14 26.45
#